data_AF-A0A6G0XQ86-F1
#
_entry.id   AF-A0A6G0XQ86-F1
#
_cell.length_a   1.000
_cell.length_b   1.000
_cell.length_c   1.000
_cell.angle_alpha   90.00
_cell.angle_beta   90.00
_cell.angle_gamma   90.00
#
_symmetry.space_group_name_H-M   'P 1'
#
loop_
_entity.id
_entity.type
_entity.pdbx_description
1 polymer ?
#
loop_
_entity_poly.entity_id
_entity_poly.type
_entity_poly.pdbx_seq_one_letter_code
_entity_poly.pdbx_strand_id
1 'polypeptide(L)'
;MAIVGVGVDIVRSSRLRQAFDRHGDKFLRRYLHPKEIHQFQRLSDPQAQTQFLASRWAVKEATYKAFKSWRILFPDILLVKQTPVCPIELQDTFPPYRPVPGPVVAFDGAARHLADALDVKVTRISMKLFYSSNLDHTRLSFP
;
A
#
# COMPACT_ATOMS: atom_id res chain seq x y z
N MET A 1 -5.89 1.74 -24.29
CA MET A 1 -5.50 2.05 -22.91
C MET A 1 -4.06 1.59 -22.72
N ALA A 2 -3.14 2.48 -22.36
CA ALA A 2 -1.72 2.12 -22.18
C ALA A 2 -1.39 1.98 -20.68
N ILE A 3 -0.52 1.03 -20.34
CA ILE A 3 -0.01 0.88 -18.97
C ILE A 3 1.19 1.81 -18.82
N VAL A 4 1.08 2.80 -17.92
CA VAL A 4 2.16 3.75 -17.61
C VAL A 4 3.34 3.05 -16.94
N GLY A 5 3.05 2.10 -16.05
CA GLY A 5 4.08 1.29 -15.40
C GLY A 5 3.53 0.25 -14.44
N VAL A 6 4.40 -0.65 -14.00
CA VAL A 6 4.12 -1.71 -13.02
C VAL A 6 5.29 -1.75 -12.04
N GLY A 7 4.99 -1.97 -10.77
CA GLY A 7 5.99 -2.20 -9.74
C GLY A 7 5.53 -3.22 -8.73
N VAL A 8 6.50 -3.87 -8.10
CA VAL A 8 6.30 -4.91 -7.09
C VAL A 8 7.27 -4.67 -5.95
N ASP A 9 6.83 -4.97 -4.73
CA ASP A 9 7.67 -4.88 -3.55
C ASP A 9 7.32 -5.95 -2.52
N ILE A 10 8.34 -6.39 -1.79
CA ILE A 10 8.21 -7.28 -0.64
C ILE A 10 9.00 -6.68 0.52
N VAL A 11 8.35 -6.63 1.68
CA VAL A 11 8.91 -5.99 2.86
C VAL A 11 8.81 -6.90 4.08
N ARG A 12 9.89 -6.97 4.86
CA ARG A 12 9.90 -7.65 6.15
C ARG A 12 9.40 -6.70 7.23
N SER A 13 8.22 -6.96 7.78
CA SER A 13 7.55 -6.10 8.77
C SER A 13 8.41 -5.82 10.02
N SER A 14 9.24 -6.76 10.47
CA SER A 14 10.16 -6.57 11.59
C SER A 14 11.22 -5.48 11.34
N ARG A 15 11.67 -5.30 10.09
CA ARG A 15 12.60 -4.20 9.75
C ARG A 15 11.94 -2.83 9.91
N LEU A 16 10.66 -2.74 9.56
CA LEU A 16 9.89 -1.50 9.65
C LEU A 16 9.61 -1.16 11.11
N ARG A 17 9.32 -2.17 11.92
CA ARG A 17 9.20 -2.01 13.37
C ARG A 17 10.49 -1.47 13.99
N GLN A 18 11.63 -2.10 13.71
CA GLN A 18 12.92 -1.64 14.24
C GLN A 18 13.29 -0.22 13.77
N ALA A 19 12.99 0.12 12.51
CA ALA A 19 13.23 1.46 11.99
C ALA A 19 12.35 2.50 12.68
N PHE A 20 11.07 2.17 12.91
CA PHE A 20 10.16 3.02 13.66
C PHE A 20 10.61 3.18 15.12
N ASP A 21 10.97 2.10 15.81
CA ASP A 21 11.43 2.15 17.20
C ASP A 21 12.68 3.04 17.37
N ARG A 22 13.56 3.08 16.35
CA ARG A 22 14.77 3.90 16.36
C ARG A 22 14.52 5.38 16.09
N HIS A 23 13.56 5.71 15.23
CA HIS A 23 13.41 7.05 14.65
C HIS A 23 12.08 7.75 14.98
N GLY A 24 11.09 7.02 15.48
CA GLY A 24 9.78 7.50 15.88
C GLY A 24 9.11 8.37 14.82
N ASP A 25 8.67 9.56 15.23
CA ASP A 25 7.95 10.50 14.37
C ASP A 25 8.74 10.98 13.15
N LYS A 26 10.07 11.01 13.21
CA LYS A 26 10.90 11.37 12.05
C LYS A 26 10.74 10.34 10.92
N PHE A 27 10.58 9.07 11.27
CA PHE A 27 10.28 8.02 10.30
C PHE A 27 8.90 8.23 9.67
N LEU A 28 7.88 8.49 10.50
CA LEU A 28 6.52 8.70 10.02
C LEU A 28 6.43 9.88 9.04
N ARG A 29 7.00 11.04 9.41
CA ARG A 29 6.98 12.25 8.57
C ARG A 29 7.73 12.10 7.25
N ARG A 30 8.73 11.21 7.20
CA ARG A 30 9.53 10.99 5.99
C ARG A 30 8.81 10.10 4.97
N TYR A 31 8.02 9.14 5.43
CA TYR A 31 7.50 8.07 4.55
C TYR A 31 5.98 8.02 4.46
N LEU A 32 5.25 8.56 5.43
CA LEU A 32 3.79 8.57 5.44
C LEU A 32 3.24 9.93 5.04
N HIS A 33 2.09 9.91 4.38
CA HIS A 33 1.31 11.11 4.12
C HIS A 33 0.70 11.62 5.44
N PRO A 34 0.52 12.94 5.68
CA PRO A 34 -0.08 13.47 6.91
C PRO A 34 -1.38 12.77 7.34
N LYS A 35 -2.31 12.52 6.40
CA LYS A 35 -3.54 11.72 6.64
C LYS A 35 -3.26 10.30 7.16
N GLU A 36 -2.22 9.64 6.68
CA GLU A 36 -1.82 8.30 7.13
C GLU A 36 -1.17 8.34 8.50
N ILE A 37 -0.43 9.41 8.84
CA ILE A 37 0.12 9.62 10.18
C ILE A 37 -1.02 9.71 11.20
N HIS A 38 -2.08 10.47 10.91
CA HIS A 38 -3.27 10.52 11.75
C HIS A 38 -3.98 9.16 11.87
N GLN A 39 -3.97 8.34 10.81
CA GLN A 39 -4.49 6.97 10.89
C GLN A 39 -3.62 6.09 11.79
N PHE A 40 -2.30 6.18 11.64
CA PHE A 40 -1.32 5.41 12.41
C PHE A 40 -1.40 5.74 13.90
N GLN A 41 -1.49 7.02 14.27
CA GLN A 41 -1.57 7.47 15.67
C GLN A 41 -2.83 6.98 16.41
N ARG A 42 -3.87 6.58 15.69
CA ARG A 42 -5.08 5.98 16.27
C ARG A 42 -4.94 4.49 16.57
N LEU A 43 -3.87 3.85 16.11
CA LEU A 43 -3.58 2.45 16.39
C LEU A 43 -2.84 2.35 17.72
N SER A 44 -3.39 1.57 18.65
CA SER A 44 -2.80 1.30 19.96
C SER A 44 -2.08 -0.06 20.02
N ASP A 45 -2.46 -1.02 19.17
CA ASP A 45 -1.79 -2.32 19.08
C ASP A 45 -0.47 -2.23 18.27
N PRO A 46 0.68 -2.61 18.86
CA PRO A 46 1.97 -2.59 18.17
C PRO A 46 2.02 -3.51 16.93
N GLN A 47 1.26 -4.61 16.92
CA GLN A 47 1.21 -5.50 15.78
C GLN A 47 0.47 -4.84 14.61
N ALA A 48 -0.69 -4.22 14.87
CA ALA A 48 -1.44 -3.43 13.91
C ALA A 48 -0.63 -2.24 13.37
N GLN A 49 0.09 -1.51 14.23
CA GLN A 49 1.02 -0.46 13.82
C GLN A 49 2.08 -1.00 12.84
N THR A 50 2.70 -2.12 13.18
CA THR A 50 3.74 -2.75 12.36
C THR A 50 3.20 -3.17 10.98
N GLN A 51 2.01 -3.77 10.95
CA GLN A 51 1.32 -4.12 9.70
C GLN A 51 0.95 -2.89 8.89
N PHE A 52 0.49 -1.82 9.54
CA PHE A 52 0.19 -0.56 8.90
C PHE A 52 1.43 -0.01 8.19
N LEU A 53 2.56 0.10 8.89
CA LEU A 53 3.82 0.58 8.29
C LEU A 53 4.27 -0.30 7.14
N ALA A 54 4.26 -1.62 7.31
CA ALA A 54 4.65 -2.57 6.27
C ALA A 54 3.77 -2.43 5.02
N SER A 55 2.44 -2.33 5.19
CA SER A 55 1.52 -2.19 4.08
C SER A 55 1.75 -0.91 3.27
N ARG A 56 1.92 0.22 3.96
CA ARG A 56 2.15 1.51 3.30
C ARG A 56 3.51 1.55 2.62
N TRP A 57 4.53 0.99 3.26
CA TRP A 57 5.85 0.88 2.67
C TRP A 57 5.82 0.11 1.35
N ALA A 58 5.29 -1.12 1.36
CA ALA A 58 5.27 -1.97 0.17
C ALA A 58 4.51 -1.32 -0.99
N VAL A 59 3.35 -0.71 -0.70
CA VAL A 59 2.58 -0.04 -1.74
C VAL A 59 3.30 1.18 -2.29
N LYS A 60 3.94 2.00 -1.44
CA LYS A 60 4.67 3.19 -1.88
C LYS A 60 5.91 2.82 -2.68
N GLU A 61 6.67 1.81 -2.27
CA GLU A 61 7.81 1.28 -3.04
C GLU A 61 7.36 0.70 -4.39
N ALA A 62 6.29 -0.10 -4.42
CA ALA A 62 5.75 -0.63 -5.66
C ALA A 62 5.28 0.50 -6.60
N THR A 63 4.66 1.55 -6.05
CA THR A 63 4.24 2.73 -6.81
C THR A 63 5.45 3.49 -7.34
N TYR A 64 6.46 3.73 -6.50
CA TYR A 64 7.71 4.38 -6.89
C TYR A 64 8.39 3.64 -8.06
N LYS A 65 8.47 2.31 -7.98
CA LYS A 65 9.01 1.47 -9.06
C LYS A 65 8.16 1.51 -10.33
N ALA A 66 6.84 1.69 -10.23
CA ALA A 66 5.97 1.84 -11.39
C ALA A 66 6.25 3.14 -12.17
N PHE A 67 6.61 4.23 -11.49
CA PHE A 67 6.92 5.52 -12.13
C PHE A 67 8.31 5.53 -12.80
N LYS A 68 9.17 4.54 -12.51
CA LYS A 68 10.50 4.24 -13.10
C LYS A 68 11.43 5.44 -13.28
N SER A 69 11.15 6.26 -14.28
CA SER A 69 11.96 7.38 -14.72
C SER A 69 11.77 8.60 -13.81
N TRP A 70 10.60 8.76 -13.18
CA TRP A 70 10.26 9.98 -12.46
C TRP A 70 10.38 9.83 -10.95
N ARG A 71 10.86 10.90 -10.31
CA ARG A 71 11.04 10.93 -8.86
C ARG A 71 9.75 11.40 -8.19
N ILE A 72 9.06 10.47 -7.54
CA ILE A 72 7.93 10.75 -6.66
C ILE A 72 8.33 10.60 -5.20
N LEU A 73 7.76 11.43 -4.34
CA LEU A 73 8.05 11.40 -2.90
C LEU A 73 7.06 10.50 -2.18
N PHE A 74 7.53 9.81 -1.13
CA PHE A 74 6.69 8.92 -0.35
C PHE A 74 5.51 9.61 0.35
N PRO A 75 5.70 10.79 0.97
CA PRO A 75 4.58 11.53 1.57
C PRO A 75 3.50 11.94 0.56
N ASP A 76 3.83 12.05 -0.73
CA ASP A 76 2.89 12.43 -1.80
C ASP A 76 2.04 11.25 -2.31
N ILE A 77 2.33 10.03 -1.85
CA ILE A 77 1.58 8.82 -2.22
C ILE A 77 0.73 8.44 -1.00
N LEU A 78 -0.58 8.27 -1.16
CA LEU A 78 -1.46 7.89 -0.05
C LEU A 78 -2.36 6.70 -0.41
N LEU A 79 -2.56 5.81 0.57
CA LEU A 79 -3.51 4.71 0.41
C LEU A 79 -4.90 5.10 0.90
N VAL A 80 -5.87 5.11 0.00
CA VAL A 80 -7.28 5.38 0.27
C VAL A 80 -8.09 4.09 0.10
N LYS A 81 -9.17 3.93 0.88
CA LYS A 81 -10.19 2.92 0.57
C LYS A 81 -11.09 3.49 -0.52
N GLN A 82 -11.30 2.77 -1.62
CA GLN A 82 -12.33 3.14 -2.58
C GLN A 82 -13.69 3.06 -1.90
N THR A 83 -14.51 4.08 -2.08
CA THR A 83 -15.96 3.92 -1.96
C THR A 83 -16.39 3.08 -3.16
N PRO A 84 -17.16 1.98 -2.98
CA PRO A 84 -17.61 1.21 -4.11
C PRO A 84 -18.53 2.09 -4.97
N VAL A 85 -18.16 2.28 -6.23
CA VAL A 85 -19.04 2.92 -7.22
C VAL A 85 -19.55 1.78 -8.10
N CYS A 86 -20.86 1.57 -8.13
CA CYS A 86 -21.49 0.64 -9.07
C CYS A 86 -21.57 1.33 -10.44
N PRO A 87 -20.75 0.96 -11.45
CA PRO A 87 -20.73 1.71 -12.69
C PRO A 87 -21.71 1.15 -13.73
N ILE A 88 -22.38 0.01 -13.45
CA ILE A 88 -23.06 -0.77 -14.49
C ILE A 88 -24.35 -1.39 -13.92
N GLU A 89 -25.50 -0.99 -14.47
CA GLU A 89 -26.72 -1.83 -14.45
C GLU A 89 -26.45 -3.04 -15.36
N LEU A 90 -26.06 -4.17 -14.77
CA LEU A 90 -25.83 -5.41 -15.50
C LEU A 90 -27.18 -6.04 -15.86
N GLN A 91 -27.42 -6.25 -17.16
CA GLN A 91 -28.56 -6.99 -17.68
C GLN A 91 -28.54 -8.45 -17.20
N ASP A 92 -29.46 -8.77 -16.30
CA ASP A 92 -30.18 -10.02 -15.93
C ASP A 92 -29.55 -11.43 -16.08
N THR A 93 -28.30 -11.60 -16.53
CA THR A 93 -27.72 -12.94 -16.82
C THR A 93 -26.49 -13.29 -15.99
N PHE A 94 -25.99 -12.38 -15.16
CA PHE A 94 -24.93 -12.65 -14.19
C PHE A 94 -25.39 -12.25 -12.79
N PRO A 95 -24.89 -12.92 -11.72
CA PRO A 95 -25.08 -12.37 -10.38
C PRO A 95 -24.57 -10.92 -10.38
N PRO A 96 -25.31 -9.97 -9.75
CA PRO A 96 -24.95 -8.56 -9.82
C PRO A 96 -23.52 -8.40 -9.32
N TYR A 97 -22.64 -7.86 -10.16
CA TYR A 97 -21.28 -7.53 -9.77
C TYR A 97 -21.35 -6.57 -8.57
N ARG A 98 -20.95 -7.06 -7.39
CA ARG A 98 -20.82 -6.22 -6.20
C ARG A 98 -19.43 -5.59 -6.24
N PRO A 99 -19.29 -4.28 -6.51
CA PRO A 99 -18.02 -3.61 -6.31
C PRO A 99 -17.62 -3.78 -4.84
N VAL A 100 -16.56 -4.55 -4.62
CA VAL A 100 -15.93 -4.65 -3.32
C VAL A 100 -14.95 -3.48 -3.18
N PRO A 101 -15.09 -2.63 -2.15
CA PRO A 101 -14.18 -1.52 -1.94
C PRO A 101 -12.76 -2.05 -1.75
N GLY A 102 -11.87 -1.72 -2.70
CA GLY A 102 -10.46 -2.06 -2.66
C GLY A 102 -9.58 -0.89 -2.21
N PRO A 103 -8.33 -1.16 -1.80
CA PRO A 103 -7.35 -0.09 -1.60
C PRO A 103 -6.97 0.52 -2.95
N VAL A 104 -6.91 1.86 -3.01
CA VAL A 104 -6.41 2.61 -4.16
C VAL A 104 -5.32 3.56 -3.70
N VAL A 105 -4.30 3.72 -4.54
CA VAL A 105 -3.31 4.78 -4.40
C VAL A 105 -3.89 6.05 -5.00
N ALA A 106 -3.92 7.09 -4.18
CA ALA A 106 -4.06 8.45 -4.63
C ALA A 106 -2.72 9.18 -4.51
N PHE A 107 -2.60 10.28 -5.25
CA PHE A 107 -1.42 11.12 -5.27
C PHE A 107 -1.78 12.53 -4.79
N ASP A 108 -0.85 13.17 -4.09
CA ASP A 108 -0.91 14.56 -3.65
C ASP A 108 0.35 15.31 -4.14
N GLY A 109 0.37 16.64 -3.99
CA GLY A 109 1.55 17.47 -4.27
C GLY A 109 2.15 17.26 -5.66
N ALA A 110 3.47 17.11 -5.72
CA ALA A 110 4.19 16.96 -6.99
C ALA A 110 3.85 15.64 -7.69
N ALA A 111 3.62 14.56 -6.93
CA ALA A 111 3.22 13.28 -7.52
C ALA A 111 1.85 13.37 -8.21
N ARG A 112 0.94 14.22 -7.72
CA ARG A 112 -0.37 14.45 -8.35
C ARG A 112 -0.23 15.10 -9.71
N HIS A 113 0.49 16.21 -9.79
CA HIS A 113 0.71 16.92 -11.06
C HIS A 113 1.38 16.01 -12.10
N LEU A 114 2.30 15.17 -11.67
CA LEU A 114 2.96 14.20 -12.53
C LEU A 114 2.01 13.10 -13.02
N ALA A 115 1.18 12.56 -12.13
CA ALA A 115 0.18 11.56 -12.48
C ALA A 115 -0.83 12.12 -13.50
N ASP A 116 -1.26 13.37 -13.33
CA ASP A 116 -2.14 14.06 -14.27
C ASP A 116 -1.44 14.30 -15.62
N ALA A 117 -0.17 14.71 -15.63
CA ALA A 117 0.62 14.89 -16.86
C ALA A 117 0.85 13.58 -17.63
N LEU A 118 0.86 12.44 -16.94
CA LEU A 118 0.95 11.10 -17.52
C LEU A 118 -0.41 10.49 -17.87
N ASP A 119 -1.51 11.23 -17.69
CA ASP A 119 -2.89 10.76 -17.88
C ASP A 119 -3.21 9.48 -17.07
N VAL A 120 -2.69 9.38 -15.84
CA VAL A 120 -2.96 8.25 -14.96
C VAL A 120 -4.38 8.34 -14.40
N LYS A 121 -5.30 7.61 -15.03
CA LYS A 121 -6.73 7.58 -14.65
C LYS A 121 -7.07 6.55 -13.57
N VAL A 122 -6.37 5.41 -13.56
CA VAL A 122 -6.70 4.27 -12.69
C VAL A 122 -5.43 3.64 -12.15
N THR A 123 -5.37 3.47 -10.83
CA THR A 123 -4.32 2.71 -10.14
C THR A 123 -4.93 1.46 -9.53
N ARG A 124 -4.34 0.29 -9.79
CA ARG A 124 -4.79 -0.99 -9.22
C ARG A 124 -3.71 -1.58 -8.34
N ILE A 125 -4.11 -2.09 -7.18
CA ILE A 125 -3.20 -2.63 -6.18
C ILE A 125 -3.77 -3.93 -5.65
N SER A 126 -2.90 -4.91 -5.51
CA SER A 126 -3.17 -6.13 -4.76
C SER A 126 -2.04 -6.29 -3.76
N MET A 127 -2.38 -6.58 -2.51
CA MET A 127 -1.41 -6.75 -1.44
C MET A 127 -1.88 -7.87 -0.52
N LYS A 128 -0.94 -8.71 -0.10
CA LYS A 128 -1.19 -9.79 0.85
C LYS A 128 -0.15 -9.72 1.97
N LEU A 129 -0.63 -9.78 3.20
CA LEU A 129 0.23 -9.88 4.38
C LEU A 129 0.42 -11.35 4.72
N PHE A 130 1.67 -11.76 4.88
CA PHE A 130 2.04 -13.10 5.28
C PHE A 130 2.57 -13.05 6.72
N TYR A 131 2.04 -13.93 7.57
CA TYR A 131 2.58 -14.14 8.90
C TYR A 131 3.37 -15.44 8.88
N SER A 132 4.66 -15.35 9.22
CA SER A 132 5.40 -16.51 9.67
C SER A 132 5.44 -16.39 11.19
N SER A 133 4.69 -17.23 11.90
CA SER A 133 5.17 -17.67 13.21
C SER A 133 6.52 -18.35 12.97
N ASN A 134 7.46 -18.20 13.91
CA ASN A 134 8.63 -19.07 13.91
C ASN A 134 8.08 -20.50 14.03
N LEU A 135 8.04 -21.24 12.92
CA LEU A 135 7.95 -22.68 12.99
C LEU A 135 9.28 -23.10 13.59
N ASP A 136 9.22 -23.71 14.78
CA ASP A 136 10.35 -24.38 15.39
C ASP A 136 11.05 -25.23 14.31
N HIS A 137 12.30 -24.89 14.00
CA HIS A 137 13.15 -25.67 13.10
C HIS A 137 13.59 -27.02 13.74
N THR A 138 12.96 -27.46 14.82
CA THR A 138 13.24 -28.77 15.43
C THR A 138 12.37 -29.87 14.82
N ARG A 139 13.05 -30.75 14.09
CA ARG A 139 12.64 -32.10 13.63
C ARG A 139 11.86 -32.16 12.32
N LEU A 140 12.60 -32.03 11.22
CA LEU A 140 12.41 -32.92 10.07
C LEU A 140 13.54 -33.95 10.09
N SER A 141 13.40 -34.97 10.93
CA SER A 141 14.05 -36.25 10.70
C SER A 141 13.19 -36.98 9.67
N PHE A 142 13.68 -37.05 8.44
CA PHE A 142 13.08 -37.93 7.43
C PHE A 142 13.61 -39.37 7.65
N PRO A 143 12.75 -40.40 7.62
CA PRO A 143 13.19 -41.78 7.39
C PRO A 143 13.71 -41.96 5.96
#